data_AF-A0A7W8W6E8-F1
#
_entry.id   AF-A0A7W8W6E8-F1
#
_cell.length_a   1.000
_cell.length_b   1.000
_cell.length_c   1.000
_cell.angle_alpha   90.00
_cell.angle_beta   90.00
_cell.angle_gamma   90.00
#
_symmetry.space_group_name_H-M   'P 1'
#
loop_
_entity.id
_entity.type
_entity.pdbx_description
1 polymer ?
#
loop_
_entity_poly.entity_id
_entity_poly.type
_entity_poly.pdbx_seq_one_letter_code
_entity_poly.pdbx_strand_id
1 'polypeptide(L)'
;MTVEIEEGAAGDVARWACMGLAAAATGTALALSVLSGWQRGGTSAERGIWIALGAVLVISAHLLPALVRGASRPVRAVAFVLWIACLASAGYGHASFFLLAQQHAGELRARSTAVDSPATARTLPAVMLDRVAVVRQLGEALVQRCARACPALEARRATLAAQRDALDAEADELRRDRADADAAAVQRVALRADPVTSRLSGLFAAPVARVDLLIGLMLAAMLEGVACLLWTVASRPATRPAVSQVAVSRAKVAARRKSGEAAPLAIRTAAREPVTPRPPARDVDEAARLAHDVKVGHVRPTVAEIRRHLRCSQARAIALRRELVGSIPA
;
A
#
# COMPACT_ATOMS: atom_id res chain seq x y z
N MET A 1 10.27 -8.56 -40.32
CA MET A 1 10.37 -7.11 -40.02
C MET A 1 9.08 -6.56 -39.41
N THR A 2 7.89 -7.03 -39.80
CA THR A 2 6.61 -6.64 -39.19
C THR A 2 6.40 -7.19 -37.77
N VAL A 3 6.82 -8.44 -37.51
CA VAL A 3 6.68 -9.08 -36.18
C VAL A 3 7.51 -8.40 -35.08
N GLU A 4 8.74 -7.95 -35.39
CA GLU A 4 9.57 -7.24 -34.39
C GLU A 4 9.09 -5.81 -34.09
N ILE A 5 8.36 -5.18 -35.02
CA ILE A 5 7.75 -3.86 -34.80
C ILE A 5 6.49 -4.01 -33.93
N GLU A 6 5.70 -5.09 -34.12
CA GLU A 6 4.57 -5.39 -33.24
C GLU A 6 5.00 -5.76 -31.82
N GLU A 7 6.06 -6.57 -31.64
CA GLU A 7 6.57 -6.90 -30.30
C GLU A 7 7.15 -5.67 -29.58
N GLY A 8 7.85 -4.79 -30.30
CA GLY A 8 8.36 -3.53 -29.75
C GLY A 8 7.23 -2.58 -29.33
N ALA A 9 6.21 -2.42 -30.17
CA ALA A 9 5.04 -1.59 -29.88
C ALA A 9 4.22 -2.15 -28.70
N ALA A 10 4.01 -3.46 -28.64
CA ALA A 10 3.31 -4.11 -27.53
C ALA A 10 4.06 -3.96 -26.19
N GLY A 11 5.41 -4.05 -26.22
CA GLY A 11 6.25 -3.82 -25.05
C GLY A 11 6.19 -2.39 -24.52
N ASP A 12 6.17 -1.40 -25.41
CA ASP A 12 6.06 0.02 -25.03
C ASP A 12 4.65 0.34 -24.50
N VAL A 13 3.59 -0.19 -25.12
CA VAL A 13 2.20 0.00 -24.64
C VAL A 13 2.01 -0.60 -23.24
N ALA A 14 2.49 -1.83 -23.01
CA ALA A 14 2.40 -2.47 -21.69
C ALA A 14 3.16 -1.69 -20.61
N ARG A 15 4.33 -1.13 -20.95
CA ARG A 15 5.13 -0.30 -20.05
C ARG A 15 4.42 1.02 -19.71
N TRP A 16 3.85 1.71 -20.69
CA TRP A 16 3.07 2.93 -20.46
C TRP A 16 1.82 2.65 -19.61
N ALA A 17 1.13 1.53 -19.86
CA ALA A 17 0.00 1.09 -19.04
C ALA A 17 0.43 0.82 -17.58
N CYS A 18 1.55 0.11 -17.36
CA CYS A 18 2.11 -0.12 -16.03
C CYS A 18 2.51 1.18 -15.33
N MET A 19 3.08 2.15 -16.05
CA MET A 19 3.41 3.48 -15.51
C MET A 19 2.14 4.23 -15.10
N GLY A 20 1.09 4.20 -15.92
CA GLY A 20 -0.20 4.83 -15.61
C GLY A 20 -0.83 4.24 -14.35
N LEU A 21 -0.86 2.91 -14.23
CA LEU A 21 -1.33 2.21 -13.04
C LEU A 21 -0.48 2.51 -11.80
N ALA A 22 0.85 2.56 -11.93
CA ALA A 22 1.76 2.91 -10.84
C ALA A 22 1.50 4.34 -10.34
N ALA A 23 1.35 5.29 -11.26
CA ALA A 23 1.05 6.68 -10.94
C ALA A 23 -0.31 6.83 -10.26
N ALA A 24 -1.34 6.11 -10.75
CA ALA A 24 -2.65 6.10 -10.12
C ALA A 24 -2.59 5.55 -8.68
N ALA A 25 -1.94 4.40 -8.47
CA ALA A 25 -1.78 3.80 -7.14
C ALA A 25 -0.98 4.71 -6.18
N THR A 26 0.09 5.34 -6.67
CA THR A 26 0.89 6.32 -5.91
C THR A 26 0.05 7.55 -5.57
N GLY A 27 -0.75 8.03 -6.52
CA GLY A 27 -1.67 9.15 -6.31
C GLY A 27 -2.73 8.86 -5.24
N THR A 28 -3.30 7.66 -5.25
CA THR A 28 -4.23 7.22 -4.20
C THR A 28 -3.55 7.18 -2.83
N ALA A 29 -2.36 6.60 -2.73
CA ALA A 29 -1.58 6.57 -1.49
C ALA A 29 -1.22 7.98 -0.99
N LEU A 30 -0.82 8.89 -1.89
CA LEU A 30 -0.57 10.28 -1.55
C LEU A 30 -1.83 10.99 -1.04
N ALA A 31 -2.99 10.78 -1.68
CA ALA A 31 -4.24 11.35 -1.22
C ALA A 31 -4.61 10.86 0.19
N LEU A 32 -4.46 9.56 0.47
CA LEU A 32 -4.67 8.98 1.79
C LEU A 32 -3.71 9.58 2.83
N SER A 33 -2.44 9.73 2.47
CA SER A 33 -1.42 10.34 3.32
C SER A 33 -1.69 11.83 3.59
N VAL A 34 -2.18 12.59 2.61
CA VAL A 34 -2.56 13.99 2.76
C VAL A 34 -3.75 14.11 3.71
N LEU A 35 -4.80 13.32 3.48
CA LEU A 35 -5.98 13.30 4.35
C LEU A 35 -5.61 12.89 5.78
N SER A 36 -4.76 11.88 5.95
CA SER A 36 -4.28 11.47 7.28
C SER A 36 -3.42 12.55 7.94
N GLY A 37 -2.53 13.22 7.19
CA GLY A 37 -1.67 14.27 7.72
C GLY A 37 -2.45 15.51 8.13
N TRP A 38 -3.50 15.85 7.37
CA TRP A 38 -4.40 16.95 7.68
C TRP A 38 -5.13 16.76 9.02
N GLN A 39 -5.52 15.52 9.34
CA GLN A 39 -6.24 15.19 10.58
C GLN A 39 -5.34 15.23 11.83
N ARG A 40 -4.01 15.15 11.68
CA ARG A 40 -3.06 15.07 12.80
C ARG A 40 -2.55 16.41 13.32
N GLY A 41 -2.58 17.46 12.51
CA GLY A 41 -2.09 18.79 12.90
C GLY A 41 -3.17 19.67 13.51
N GLY A 42 -2.92 20.26 14.67
CA GLY A 42 -3.79 21.25 15.29
C GLY A 42 -3.69 22.61 14.60
N THR A 43 -2.46 23.00 14.23
CA THR A 43 -2.17 24.24 13.48
C THR A 43 -1.98 24.00 11.98
N SER A 44 -2.13 25.03 11.14
CA SER A 44 -1.91 24.93 9.69
C SER A 44 -0.47 24.54 9.33
N ALA A 45 0.51 25.04 10.10
CA ALA A 45 1.92 24.69 9.95
C ALA A 45 2.18 23.21 10.27
N GLU A 46 1.63 22.69 11.38
CA GLU A 46 1.73 21.27 11.73
C GLU A 46 1.11 20.36 10.66
N ARG A 47 -0.06 20.73 10.13
CA ARG A 47 -0.71 19.99 9.02
C ARG A 47 0.19 19.93 7.80
N GLY A 48 0.82 21.06 7.44
CA GLY A 48 1.78 21.12 6.34
C GLY A 48 2.96 20.16 6.53
N ILE A 49 3.53 20.11 7.74
CA ILE A 49 4.63 19.20 8.08
C ILE A 49 4.20 17.73 7.99
N TRP A 50 3.04 17.38 8.54
CA TRP A 50 2.52 16.01 8.48
C TRP A 50 2.23 15.55 7.05
N ILE A 51 1.68 16.43 6.21
CA ILE A 51 1.47 16.16 4.79
C ILE A 51 2.80 15.92 4.08
N ALA A 52 3.77 16.80 4.26
CA ALA A 52 5.08 16.69 3.61
C ALA A 52 5.80 15.40 4.02
N LEU A 53 5.80 15.08 5.32
CA LEU A 53 6.40 13.86 5.85
C LEU A 53 5.75 12.62 5.23
N GLY A 54 4.42 12.57 5.21
CA GLY A 54 3.68 11.46 4.63
C GLY A 54 3.94 11.29 3.13
N ALA A 55 3.96 12.38 2.37
CA ALA A 55 4.28 12.34 0.94
C ALA A 55 5.68 11.79 0.67
N VAL A 56 6.69 12.21 1.45
CA VAL A 56 8.06 11.69 1.34
C VAL A 56 8.11 10.19 1.65
N LEU A 57 7.39 9.72 2.68
CA LEU A 57 7.34 8.31 3.03
C LEU A 57 6.73 7.46 1.91
N VAL A 58 5.61 7.90 1.31
CA VAL A 58 4.94 7.20 0.20
C VAL A 58 5.82 7.15 -1.04
N ILE A 59 6.35 8.30 -1.46
CA ILE A 59 7.21 8.40 -2.65
C ILE A 59 8.46 7.52 -2.47
N SER A 60 9.07 7.54 -1.29
CA SER A 60 10.21 6.70 -0.95
C SER A 60 9.84 5.22 -0.96
N ALA A 61 8.71 4.83 -0.37
CA ALA A 61 8.26 3.44 -0.36
C ALA A 61 8.08 2.88 -1.78
N HIS A 62 7.53 3.66 -2.70
CA HIS A 62 7.24 3.22 -4.08
C HIS A 62 8.46 3.20 -5.00
N LEU A 63 9.34 4.20 -4.90
CA LEU A 63 10.48 4.35 -5.81
C LEU A 63 11.76 3.67 -5.33
N LEU A 64 11.98 3.53 -4.01
CA LEU A 64 13.22 2.97 -3.47
C LEU A 64 13.49 1.54 -3.98
N PRO A 65 12.51 0.61 -4.07
CA PRO A 65 12.73 -0.71 -4.63
C PRO A 65 13.20 -0.69 -6.08
N ALA A 66 12.72 0.27 -6.88
CA ALA A 66 13.11 0.43 -8.28
C ALA A 66 14.55 0.95 -8.41
N LEU A 67 14.91 1.96 -7.60
CA LEU A 67 16.19 2.67 -7.68
C LEU A 67 17.38 1.81 -7.24
N VAL A 68 17.21 0.93 -6.25
CA VAL A 68 18.33 0.17 -5.65
C VAL A 68 18.56 -1.21 -6.30
N ARG A 69 17.79 -1.57 -7.33
CA ARG A 69 17.92 -2.88 -8.02
C ARG A 69 19.32 -3.17 -8.56
N GLY A 70 20.03 -2.15 -9.03
CA GLY A 70 21.38 -2.27 -9.58
C GLY A 70 22.51 -2.05 -8.57
N ALA A 71 22.19 -1.77 -7.30
CA ALA A 71 23.18 -1.43 -6.29
C ALA A 71 23.88 -2.65 -5.67
N SER A 72 25.00 -2.40 -4.99
CA SER A 72 25.74 -3.43 -4.26
C SER A 72 24.90 -4.04 -3.11
N ARG A 73 25.23 -5.28 -2.70
CA ARG A 73 24.54 -5.99 -1.62
C ARG A 73 24.37 -5.17 -0.31
N PRO A 74 25.39 -4.46 0.22
CA PRO A 74 25.21 -3.68 1.45
C PRO A 74 24.25 -2.50 1.26
N VAL A 75 24.31 -1.80 0.13
CA VAL A 75 23.38 -0.70 -0.19
C VAL A 75 21.95 -1.21 -0.30
N ARG A 76 21.76 -2.39 -0.91
CA ARG A 76 20.45 -3.04 -0.99
C ARG A 76 19.90 -3.42 0.38
N ALA A 77 20.75 -3.87 1.31
CA ALA A 77 20.32 -4.20 2.67
C ALA A 77 19.83 -2.94 3.43
N VAL A 78 20.59 -1.85 3.37
CA VAL A 78 20.20 -0.57 3.98
C VAL A 78 18.91 -0.04 3.36
N ALA A 79 18.81 -0.06 2.02
CA ALA A 79 17.61 0.37 1.32
C ALA A 79 16.39 -0.49 1.65
N PHE A 80 16.56 -1.80 1.85
CA PHE A 80 15.48 -2.68 2.27
C PHE A 80 14.96 -2.33 3.67
N VAL A 81 15.85 -2.04 4.62
CA VAL A 81 15.45 -1.60 5.97
C VAL A 81 14.70 -0.27 5.92
N LEU A 82 15.21 0.71 5.18
CA LEU A 82 14.54 2.00 4.99
C LEU A 82 13.18 1.85 4.29
N TRP A 83 13.10 0.95 3.31
CA TRP A 83 11.85 0.62 2.61
C TRP A 83 10.80 0.06 3.58
N ILE A 84 11.16 -0.92 4.43
CA ILE A 84 10.26 -1.46 5.45
C ILE A 84 9.78 -0.38 6.41
N ALA A 85 10.68 0.51 6.85
CA ALA A 85 10.32 1.61 7.76
C ALA A 85 9.34 2.60 7.11
N CYS A 86 9.57 2.95 5.83
CA CYS A 86 8.67 3.82 5.07
C CYS A 86 7.30 3.15 4.88
N LEU A 87 7.30 1.88 4.48
CA LEU A 87 6.10 1.08 4.26
C LEU A 87 5.25 0.95 5.54
N ALA A 88 5.88 0.63 6.66
CA ALA A 88 5.19 0.52 7.95
C ALA A 88 4.60 1.86 8.40
N SER A 89 5.36 2.96 8.24
CA SER A 89 4.91 4.30 8.64
C SER A 89 3.77 4.82 7.77
N ALA A 90 3.87 4.68 6.44
CA ALA A 90 2.80 5.03 5.51
C ALA A 90 1.57 4.16 5.71
N GLY A 91 1.77 2.84 5.86
CA GLY A 91 0.70 1.88 6.14
C GLY A 91 -0.06 2.18 7.42
N TYR A 92 0.65 2.57 8.49
CA TYR A 92 0.00 3.01 9.73
C TYR A 92 -0.84 4.29 9.54
N GLY A 93 -0.36 5.26 8.76
CA GLY A 93 -1.14 6.45 8.40
C GLY A 93 -2.41 6.13 7.61
N HIS A 94 -2.29 5.27 6.60
CA HIS A 94 -3.43 4.83 5.78
C HIS A 94 -4.43 4.00 6.58
N ALA A 95 -3.97 3.07 7.41
CA ALA A 95 -4.83 2.31 8.33
C ALA A 95 -5.60 3.25 9.27
N SER A 96 -4.92 4.27 9.83
CA SER A 96 -5.57 5.27 10.68
C SER A 96 -6.69 6.03 9.94
N PHE A 97 -6.48 6.40 8.68
CA PHE A 97 -7.52 7.01 7.86
C PHE A 97 -8.70 6.07 7.64
N PHE A 98 -8.47 4.80 7.28
CA PHE A 98 -9.54 3.83 7.10
C PHE A 98 -10.37 3.65 8.36
N LEU A 99 -9.72 3.58 9.54
CA LEU A 99 -10.40 3.52 10.83
C LEU A 99 -11.33 4.73 11.06
N LEU A 100 -10.82 5.93 10.84
CA LEU A 100 -11.60 7.17 11.00
C LEU A 100 -12.77 7.21 10.00
N ALA A 101 -12.56 6.78 8.76
CA ALA A 101 -13.60 6.70 7.76
C ALA A 101 -14.71 5.71 8.15
N GLN A 102 -14.35 4.55 8.69
CA GLN A 102 -15.32 3.56 9.20
C GLN A 102 -16.11 4.10 10.40
N GLN A 103 -15.45 4.78 11.32
CA GLN A 103 -16.10 5.43 12.46
C GLN A 103 -17.09 6.50 12.00
N HIS A 104 -16.70 7.35 11.05
CA HIS A 104 -17.58 8.37 10.51
C HIS A 104 -18.80 7.77 9.81
N ALA A 105 -18.63 6.71 9.01
CA ALA A 105 -19.74 5.98 8.42
C ALA A 105 -20.65 5.33 9.48
N GLY A 106 -20.07 4.82 10.57
CA GLY A 106 -20.80 4.33 11.74
C GLY A 106 -21.64 5.43 12.41
N GLU A 107 -21.08 6.62 12.58
CA GLU A 107 -21.80 7.77 13.13
C GLU A 107 -22.97 8.20 12.26
N LEU A 108 -22.80 8.25 10.94
CA LEU A 108 -23.87 8.60 10.00
C LEU A 108 -25.04 7.62 10.11
N ARG A 109 -24.75 6.31 10.18
CA ARG A 109 -25.76 5.27 10.41
C ARG A 109 -26.48 5.41 11.75
N ALA A 110 -25.76 5.81 12.80
CA ALA A 110 -26.35 6.03 14.11
C ALA A 110 -27.20 7.31 14.21
N ARG A 111 -26.88 8.33 13.40
CA ARG A 111 -27.63 9.60 13.35
C ARG A 111 -28.94 9.47 12.57
N SER A 112 -29.00 8.64 11.54
CA SER A 112 -30.24 8.45 10.76
C SER A 112 -31.39 7.84 11.56
N THR A 113 -31.11 7.25 12.73
CA THR A 113 -32.12 6.69 13.64
C THR A 113 -32.30 7.52 14.92
N ALA A 114 -31.69 8.69 15.01
CA ALA A 114 -31.84 9.55 16.19
C ALA A 114 -33.22 10.21 16.15
N VAL A 115 -34.09 9.81 17.09
CA VAL A 115 -35.28 10.58 17.44
C VAL A 115 -34.84 11.66 18.42
N ASP A 116 -35.10 12.92 18.11
CA ASP A 116 -34.80 14.04 19.00
C ASP A 116 -35.65 13.93 20.27
N SER A 117 -34.98 13.75 21.40
CA SER A 117 -35.63 13.72 22.71
C SER A 117 -35.92 15.16 23.15
N PRO A 118 -37.15 15.50 23.57
CA PRO A 118 -37.47 16.86 23.99
C PRO A 118 -36.70 17.21 25.26
N ALA A 119 -35.83 18.23 25.18
CA ALA A 119 -34.94 18.68 26.25
C ALA A 119 -35.64 19.39 27.43
N THR A 120 -36.98 19.46 27.41
CA THR A 120 -37.80 20.25 28.34
C THR A 120 -38.58 19.41 29.36
N ALA A 121 -38.39 18.09 29.41
CA ALA A 121 -39.11 17.22 30.35
C ALA A 121 -38.63 17.37 31.80
N ARG A 122 -39.57 17.32 32.76
CA ARG A 122 -39.27 17.29 34.20
C ARG A 122 -38.48 16.02 34.54
N THR A 123 -37.48 16.13 35.41
CA THR A 123 -36.61 15.00 35.74
C THR A 123 -37.23 14.10 36.82
N LEU A 124 -36.96 12.79 36.79
CA LEU A 124 -37.48 11.85 37.79
C LEU A 124 -37.06 12.20 39.22
N PRO A 125 -35.83 12.68 39.49
CA PRO A 125 -35.47 13.15 40.82
C PRO A 125 -36.37 14.28 41.31
N ALA A 126 -36.78 15.21 40.44
CA ALA A 126 -37.70 16.29 40.81
C ALA A 126 -39.09 15.75 41.17
N VAL A 127 -39.65 14.85 40.35
CA VAL A 127 -40.95 14.20 40.62
C VAL A 127 -40.92 13.39 41.92
N MET A 128 -39.81 12.67 42.18
CA MET A 128 -39.65 11.90 43.41
C MET A 128 -39.52 12.79 44.66
N LEU A 129 -38.90 13.96 44.55
CA LEU A 129 -38.85 14.94 45.64
C LEU A 129 -40.25 15.49 45.97
N ASP A 130 -41.03 15.85 44.96
CA ASP A 130 -42.41 16.30 45.13
C ASP A 130 -43.28 15.21 45.78
N ARG A 131 -43.08 13.95 45.36
CA ARG A 131 -43.77 12.79 45.93
C ARG A 131 -43.50 12.63 47.42
N VAL A 132 -42.24 12.75 47.85
CA VAL A 132 -41.87 12.67 49.27
C VAL A 132 -42.57 13.78 50.07
N ALA A 133 -42.67 14.99 49.52
CA ALA A 133 -43.38 16.09 50.16
C ALA A 133 -44.88 15.81 50.33
N VAL A 134 -45.56 15.28 49.31
CA VAL A 134 -46.98 14.92 49.35
C VAL A 134 -47.24 13.76 50.31
N VAL A 135 -46.39 12.73 50.32
CA VAL A 135 -46.51 11.59 51.25
C VAL A 135 -46.37 12.03 52.70
N ARG A 136 -45.43 12.95 53.00
CA ARG A 136 -45.30 13.52 54.35
C ARG A 136 -46.59 14.24 54.77
N GLN A 137 -47.14 15.09 53.91
CA GLN A 137 -48.38 15.81 54.19
C GLN A 137 -49.58 14.87 54.38
N LEU A 138 -49.65 13.79 53.60
CA LEU A 138 -50.69 12.77 53.75
C LEU A 138 -50.55 12.05 55.10
N GLY A 139 -49.33 11.69 55.50
CA GLY A 139 -49.05 11.09 56.81
C GLY A 139 -49.50 11.98 57.97
N GLU A 140 -49.21 13.28 57.91
CA GLU A 140 -49.67 14.27 58.89
C GLU A 140 -51.21 14.35 58.95
N ALA A 141 -51.88 14.35 57.79
CA ALA A 141 -53.34 14.37 57.71
C ALA A 141 -54.00 13.09 58.23
N LEU A 142 -53.33 11.93 58.15
CA LEU A 142 -53.84 10.65 58.66
C LEU A 142 -53.80 10.55 60.19
N VAL A 143 -52.81 11.15 60.85
CA VAL A 143 -52.68 11.12 62.32
C VAL A 143 -53.70 12.03 63.02
N GLN A 144 -54.17 13.08 62.35
CA GLN A 144 -55.20 13.98 62.89
C GLN A 144 -56.52 13.25 63.12
N ARG A 145 -57.00 13.24 64.38
CA ARG A 145 -58.31 12.67 64.77
C ARG A 145 -59.35 13.78 64.83
N CYS A 146 -60.57 13.49 64.35
CA CYS A 146 -61.71 14.38 64.51
C CYS A 146 -62.77 13.75 65.44
N ALA A 147 -63.40 14.55 66.28
CA ALA A 147 -64.40 14.09 67.26
C ALA A 147 -65.79 13.86 66.66
N ARG A 148 -66.10 14.46 65.49
CA ARG A 148 -67.33 14.27 64.69
C ARG A 148 -66.97 14.35 63.20
N ALA A 149 -67.85 13.90 62.29
CA ALA A 149 -67.60 13.86 60.85
C ALA A 149 -66.99 15.17 60.31
N CYS A 150 -65.78 15.08 59.76
CA CYS A 150 -64.99 16.23 59.30
C CYS A 150 -64.75 16.13 57.79
N PRO A 151 -65.73 16.54 56.97
CA PRO A 151 -65.66 16.36 55.51
C PRO A 151 -64.46 17.08 54.89
N ALA A 152 -64.00 18.19 55.47
CA ALA A 152 -62.82 18.91 55.00
C ALA A 152 -61.51 18.12 55.17
N LEU A 153 -61.37 17.33 56.25
CA LEU A 153 -60.19 16.51 56.48
C LEU A 153 -60.20 15.27 55.58
N GLU A 154 -61.37 14.67 55.38
CA GLU A 154 -61.57 13.57 54.43
C GLU A 154 -61.27 14.01 52.99
N ALA A 155 -61.77 15.18 52.57
CA ALA A 155 -61.45 15.77 51.28
C ALA A 155 -59.94 16.04 51.13
N ARG A 156 -59.27 16.58 52.16
CA ARG A 156 -57.81 16.81 52.11
C ARG A 156 -57.01 15.50 51.97
N ARG A 157 -57.42 14.44 52.68
CA ARG A 157 -56.79 13.11 52.55
C ARG A 157 -56.99 12.55 51.15
N ALA A 158 -58.19 12.65 50.61
CA ALA A 158 -58.49 12.22 49.24
C ALA A 158 -57.65 12.97 48.20
N THR A 159 -57.54 14.30 48.33
CA THR A 159 -56.73 15.13 47.42
C THR A 159 -55.24 14.77 47.49
N LEU A 160 -54.67 14.60 48.69
CA LEU A 160 -53.26 14.23 48.85
C LEU A 160 -52.98 12.81 48.34
N ALA A 161 -53.92 11.88 48.51
CA ALA A 161 -53.82 10.54 47.93
C ALA A 161 -53.84 10.59 46.40
N ALA A 162 -54.76 11.38 45.81
CA ALA A 162 -54.83 11.57 44.36
C ALA A 162 -53.55 12.24 43.80
N GLN A 163 -52.98 13.22 44.51
CA GLN A 163 -51.71 13.84 44.13
C GLN A 163 -50.55 12.85 44.16
N ARG A 164 -50.47 11.98 45.18
CA ARG A 164 -49.47 10.91 45.22
C ARG A 164 -49.62 9.99 44.02
N ASP A 165 -50.83 9.55 43.72
CA ASP A 165 -51.09 8.62 42.61
C ASP A 165 -50.76 9.26 41.25
N ALA A 166 -51.00 10.56 41.08
CA ALA A 166 -50.59 11.31 39.90
C ALA A 166 -49.05 11.38 39.75
N LEU A 167 -48.32 11.63 40.84
CA LEU A 167 -46.85 11.64 40.82
C LEU A 167 -46.25 10.25 40.59
N ASP A 168 -46.91 9.19 41.07
CA ASP A 168 -46.53 7.81 40.78
C ASP A 168 -46.71 7.49 39.28
N ALA A 169 -47.80 7.94 38.65
CA ALA A 169 -48.02 7.79 37.22
C ALA A 169 -46.97 8.55 36.37
N GLU A 170 -46.65 9.80 36.74
CA GLU A 170 -45.60 10.60 36.08
C GLU A 170 -44.22 9.93 36.23
N ALA A 171 -43.92 9.36 37.40
CA ALA A 171 -42.67 8.63 37.63
C ALA A 171 -42.57 7.36 36.77
N ASP A 172 -43.67 6.63 36.59
CA ASP A 172 -43.71 5.43 35.74
C ASP A 172 -43.54 5.77 34.25
N GLU A 173 -44.15 6.85 33.77
CA GLU A 173 -43.93 7.36 32.41
C GLU A 173 -42.46 7.73 32.20
N LEU A 174 -41.86 8.50 33.10
CA LEU A 174 -40.44 8.86 33.04
C LEU A 174 -39.50 7.65 33.15
N ARG A 175 -39.91 6.54 33.78
CA ARG A 175 -39.13 5.29 33.80
C ARG A 175 -39.21 4.56 32.46
N ARG A 176 -40.39 4.52 31.83
CA ARG A 176 -40.56 3.96 30.47
C ARG A 176 -39.74 4.76 29.46
N ASP A 177 -39.83 6.09 29.50
CA ASP A 177 -39.05 6.96 28.62
C ASP A 177 -37.54 6.73 28.77
N ARG A 178 -37.05 6.53 30.01
CA ARG A 178 -35.64 6.17 30.23
C ARG A 178 -35.30 4.80 29.67
N ALA A 179 -36.14 3.79 29.89
CA ALA A 179 -35.91 2.45 29.36
C ALA A 179 -35.88 2.44 27.82
N ASP A 180 -36.75 3.21 27.18
CA ASP A 180 -36.79 3.38 25.73
C ASP A 180 -35.55 4.16 25.23
N ALA A 181 -35.14 5.21 25.95
CA ALA A 181 -33.92 5.96 25.65
C ALA A 181 -32.66 5.10 25.80
N ASP A 182 -32.60 4.24 26.82
CA ASP A 182 -31.52 3.29 27.07
C ASP A 182 -31.49 2.20 25.98
N ALA A 183 -32.64 1.64 25.61
CA ALA A 183 -32.75 0.69 24.50
C ALA A 183 -32.32 1.34 23.16
N ALA A 184 -32.74 2.57 22.89
CA ALA A 184 -32.31 3.34 21.73
C ALA A 184 -30.80 3.68 21.78
N ALA A 185 -30.23 3.92 22.97
CA ALA A 185 -28.80 4.11 23.14
C ALA A 185 -28.01 2.83 22.81
N VAL A 186 -28.47 1.67 23.29
CA VAL A 186 -27.90 0.35 22.96
C VAL A 186 -27.97 0.09 21.45
N GLN A 187 -29.12 0.33 20.83
CA GLN A 187 -29.29 0.17 19.38
C GLN A 187 -28.38 1.09 18.58
N ARG A 188 -28.21 2.35 19.01
CA ARG A 188 -27.26 3.29 18.38
C ARG A 188 -25.82 2.80 18.47
N VAL A 189 -25.41 2.20 19.59
CA VAL A 189 -24.06 1.61 19.72
C VAL A 189 -23.91 0.43 18.74
N ALA A 190 -24.93 -0.43 18.61
CA ALA A 190 -24.91 -1.54 17.66
C ALA A 190 -24.81 -1.07 16.20
N LEU A 191 -25.53 -0.01 15.82
CA LEU A 191 -25.50 0.56 14.46
C LEU A 191 -24.16 1.23 14.08
N ARG A 192 -23.39 1.71 15.07
CA ARG A 192 -22.04 2.26 14.81
C ARG A 192 -21.04 1.18 14.43
N ALA A 193 -21.19 -0.04 14.94
CA ALA A 193 -20.27 -1.14 14.68
C ALA A 193 -20.47 -1.71 13.27
N ASP A 194 -19.38 -2.04 12.58
CA ASP A 194 -19.47 -2.83 11.35
C ASP A 194 -19.89 -4.28 11.70
N PRO A 195 -21.02 -4.79 11.16
CA PRO A 195 -21.46 -6.17 11.40
C PRO A 195 -20.44 -7.22 10.96
N VAL A 196 -19.56 -6.91 10.00
CA VAL A 196 -18.50 -7.83 9.56
C VAL A 196 -17.36 -7.87 10.58
N THR A 197 -16.91 -6.71 11.06
CA THR A 197 -15.85 -6.64 12.08
C THR A 197 -16.30 -7.25 13.41
N SER A 198 -17.56 -7.07 13.82
CA SER A 198 -18.06 -7.66 15.07
C SER A 198 -18.10 -9.18 15.02
N ARG A 199 -18.47 -9.78 13.88
CA ARG A 199 -18.41 -11.23 13.65
C ARG A 199 -16.98 -11.75 13.65
N LEU A 200 -16.06 -11.05 12.98
CA LEU A 200 -14.64 -11.40 12.97
C LEU A 200 -14.03 -11.32 14.37
N SER A 201 -14.38 -10.30 15.16
CA SER A 201 -13.94 -10.16 16.56
C SER A 201 -14.35 -11.36 17.41
N GLY A 202 -15.59 -11.85 17.27
CA GLY A 202 -16.07 -13.03 17.97
C GLY A 202 -15.35 -14.33 17.57
N LEU A 203 -14.98 -14.46 16.29
CA LEU A 203 -14.21 -15.60 15.77
C LEU A 203 -12.75 -15.61 16.24
N PHE A 204 -12.11 -14.43 16.30
CA PHE A 204 -10.68 -14.30 16.63
C PHE A 204 -10.41 -14.02 18.12
N ALA A 205 -11.46 -13.92 18.95
CA ALA A 205 -11.37 -13.50 20.37
C ALA A 205 -10.51 -12.23 20.56
N ALA A 206 -10.54 -11.32 19.59
CA ALA A 206 -9.72 -10.11 19.55
C ALA A 206 -10.62 -8.88 19.64
N PRO A 207 -10.18 -7.77 20.27
CA PRO A 207 -10.98 -6.57 20.36
C PRO A 207 -11.27 -6.00 18.97
N VAL A 208 -12.49 -5.51 18.74
CA VAL A 208 -12.97 -4.94 17.46
C VAL A 208 -11.98 -3.91 16.90
N ALA A 209 -11.47 -3.02 17.74
CA ALA A 209 -10.47 -2.01 17.35
C ALA A 209 -9.18 -2.61 16.75
N ARG A 210 -8.75 -3.80 17.21
CA ARG A 210 -7.59 -4.49 16.66
C ARG A 210 -7.93 -5.14 15.32
N VAL A 211 -9.14 -5.68 15.16
CA VAL A 211 -9.59 -6.26 13.89
C VAL A 211 -9.71 -5.17 12.83
N ASP A 212 -10.32 -4.03 13.14
CA ASP A 212 -10.40 -2.89 12.20
C ASP A 212 -9.01 -2.37 11.82
N LEU A 213 -8.08 -2.30 12.79
CA LEU A 213 -6.70 -1.89 12.52
C LEU A 213 -5.99 -2.89 11.59
N LEU A 214 -6.19 -4.19 11.79
CA LEU A 214 -5.62 -5.23 10.93
C LEU A 214 -6.20 -5.17 9.52
N ILE A 215 -7.51 -4.96 9.37
CA ILE A 215 -8.17 -4.80 8.07
C ILE A 215 -7.60 -3.56 7.36
N GLY A 216 -7.52 -2.42 8.06
CA GLY A 216 -6.92 -1.20 7.53
C GLY A 216 -5.46 -1.39 7.10
N LEU A 217 -4.67 -2.12 7.90
CA LEU A 217 -3.28 -2.44 7.59
C LEU A 217 -3.15 -3.38 6.38
N MET A 218 -4.03 -4.37 6.24
CA MET A 218 -4.05 -5.29 5.10
C MET A 218 -4.40 -4.56 3.79
N LEU A 219 -5.42 -3.69 3.82
CA LEU A 219 -5.79 -2.86 2.67
C LEU A 219 -4.66 -1.91 2.28
N ALA A 220 -4.01 -1.27 3.27
CA ALA A 220 -2.83 -0.44 3.04
C ALA A 220 -1.69 -1.27 2.44
N ALA A 221 -1.36 -2.43 3.02
CA ALA A 221 -0.30 -3.29 2.52
C ALA A 221 -0.55 -3.76 1.07
N MET A 222 -1.80 -4.05 0.70
CA MET A 222 -2.16 -4.40 -0.67
C MET A 222 -1.94 -3.23 -1.64
N LEU A 223 -2.41 -2.02 -1.27
CA LEU A 223 -2.21 -0.81 -2.08
C LEU A 223 -0.72 -0.51 -2.28
N GLU A 224 0.05 -0.48 -1.19
CA GLU A 224 1.49 -0.21 -1.23
C GLU A 224 2.26 -1.28 -2.01
N GLY A 225 1.92 -2.55 -1.80
CA GLY A 225 2.54 -3.67 -2.50
C GLY A 225 2.31 -3.60 -4.01
N VAL A 226 1.08 -3.34 -4.44
CA VAL A 226 0.73 -3.17 -5.86
C VAL A 226 1.49 -1.98 -6.47
N ALA A 227 1.55 -0.83 -5.78
CA ALA A 227 2.30 0.33 -6.26
C ALA A 227 3.80 0.03 -6.41
N CYS A 228 4.41 -0.61 -5.41
CA CYS A 228 5.82 -1.02 -5.46
C CYS A 228 6.09 -1.98 -6.63
N LEU A 229 5.25 -3.00 -6.79
CA LEU A 229 5.37 -3.97 -7.89
C LEU A 229 5.28 -3.27 -9.25
N LEU A 230 4.27 -2.41 -9.45
CA LEU A 230 4.09 -1.68 -10.69
C LEU A 230 5.28 -0.77 -11.00
N TRP A 231 5.81 -0.03 -10.02
CA TRP A 231 7.02 0.77 -10.21
C TRP A 231 8.25 -0.07 -10.54
N THR A 232 8.44 -1.24 -9.91
CA THR A 232 9.57 -2.12 -10.21
C THR A 232 9.51 -2.72 -11.61
N VAL A 233 8.31 -2.99 -12.13
CA VAL A 233 8.09 -3.48 -13.50
C VAL A 233 8.22 -2.35 -14.51
N ALA A 234 7.58 -1.20 -14.27
CA ALA A 234 7.60 -0.03 -15.15
C ALA A 234 9.01 0.57 -15.33
N SER A 235 9.87 0.44 -14.33
CA SER A 235 11.25 0.92 -14.33
C SER A 235 12.26 -0.09 -14.88
N ARG A 236 11.81 -1.20 -15.48
CA ARG A 236 12.70 -2.12 -16.18
C ARG A 236 13.25 -1.44 -17.45
N PRO A 237 14.56 -1.47 -17.70
CA PRO A 237 15.10 -1.01 -18.97
C PRO A 237 14.46 -1.82 -20.09
N ALA A 238 13.94 -1.16 -21.13
CA ALA A 238 13.60 -1.84 -22.36
C ALA A 238 14.90 -2.48 -22.88
N THR A 239 14.96 -3.80 -22.91
CA THR A 239 16.02 -4.53 -23.60
C THR A 239 15.93 -4.18 -25.08
N ARG A 240 16.62 -3.11 -25.49
CA ARG A 240 16.87 -2.88 -26.91
C ARG A 240 17.72 -4.06 -27.40
N PRO A 241 17.35 -4.72 -28.52
CA PRO A 241 18.26 -5.65 -29.15
C PRO A 241 19.57 -4.91 -29.43
N ALA A 242 20.68 -5.51 -29.02
CA ALA A 242 22.01 -4.91 -29.14
C ALA A 242 22.34 -4.72 -30.63
N VAL A 243 21.98 -3.56 -31.19
CA VAL A 243 22.59 -3.09 -32.43
C VAL A 243 24.05 -2.88 -32.09
N SER A 244 24.89 -3.76 -32.65
CA SER A 244 26.34 -3.71 -32.54
C SER A 244 26.85 -2.35 -33.00
N GLN A 245 26.93 -1.38 -32.09
CA GLN A 245 27.69 -0.17 -32.33
C GLN A 245 29.16 -0.57 -32.41
N VAL A 246 29.64 -0.69 -33.65
CA VAL A 246 31.07 -0.71 -33.95
C VAL A 246 31.64 0.59 -33.41
N ALA A 247 32.21 0.52 -32.21
CA ALA A 247 32.93 1.63 -31.61
C ALA A 247 34.18 1.91 -32.45
N VAL A 248 34.09 2.93 -33.31
CA VAL A 248 35.28 3.54 -33.92
C VAL A 248 36.11 4.12 -32.78
N SER A 249 37.17 3.42 -32.43
CA SER A 249 38.11 3.82 -31.40
C SER A 249 38.80 5.11 -31.83
N ARG A 250 38.39 6.24 -31.24
CA ARG A 250 39.09 7.52 -31.37
C ARG A 250 40.36 7.44 -30.52
N ALA A 251 41.44 6.92 -31.12
CA ALA A 251 42.74 6.87 -30.48
C ALA A 251 43.30 8.29 -30.29
N LYS A 252 43.73 8.56 -29.06
CA LYS A 252 44.46 9.75 -28.60
C LYS A 252 45.59 10.14 -29.56
N VAL A 253 45.53 11.36 -30.11
CA VAL A 253 46.72 12.09 -30.53
C VAL A 253 47.03 13.11 -29.43
N ALA A 254 47.93 12.71 -28.52
CA ALA A 254 48.59 13.64 -27.62
C ALA A 254 49.68 14.37 -28.43
N ALA A 255 49.46 15.66 -28.68
CA ALA A 255 50.49 16.53 -29.18
C ALA A 255 51.56 16.73 -28.09
N ARG A 256 52.74 16.14 -28.27
CA ARG A 256 53.96 16.62 -27.60
C ARG A 256 55.08 16.72 -28.62
N ARG A 257 55.20 17.94 -29.15
CA ARG A 257 56.26 18.43 -30.03
C ARG A 257 57.57 18.51 -29.24
N LYS A 258 58.63 17.85 -29.71
CA LYS A 258 60.02 18.39 -29.76
C LYS A 258 60.94 17.47 -30.57
N SER A 259 61.37 18.05 -31.69
CA SER A 259 62.61 17.92 -32.48
C SER A 259 63.71 16.97 -32.01
N GLY A 260 64.33 16.27 -32.97
CA GLY A 260 65.68 15.72 -32.83
C GLY A 260 66.03 14.61 -33.82
N GLU A 261 66.51 15.00 -35.00
CA GLU A 261 67.62 14.42 -35.79
C GLU A 261 67.70 12.91 -36.18
N ALA A 262 68.11 12.74 -37.44
CA ALA A 262 68.89 11.64 -38.05
C ALA A 262 68.13 10.45 -38.73
N ALA A 263 68.19 10.49 -40.07
CA ALA A 263 68.04 9.41 -41.04
C ALA A 263 69.30 8.49 -41.06
N PRO A 264 69.48 7.45 -41.94
CA PRO A 264 68.68 7.06 -43.12
C PRO A 264 68.55 5.54 -43.41
N LEU A 265 67.99 5.22 -44.59
CA LEU A 265 68.04 3.95 -45.38
C LEU A 265 67.08 2.82 -44.94
N ALA A 266 66.35 2.09 -45.79
CA ALA A 266 66.29 2.00 -47.26
C ALA A 266 65.07 1.12 -47.68
N ILE A 267 64.51 1.38 -48.87
CA ILE A 267 64.05 0.37 -49.86
C ILE A 267 62.77 -0.43 -49.51
N ARG A 268 61.60 -0.07 -50.09
CA ARG A 268 61.08 -0.59 -51.39
C ARG A 268 59.54 -0.49 -51.53
N THR A 269 59.19 -0.04 -52.73
CA THR A 269 57.92 0.10 -53.43
C THR A 269 57.18 -1.22 -53.71
N ALA A 270 55.84 -1.23 -53.59
CA ALA A 270 54.85 -1.83 -54.52
C ALA A 270 53.43 -1.52 -53.98
N ALA A 271 52.67 -0.61 -54.59
CA ALA A 271 51.68 -0.85 -55.65
C ALA A 271 50.29 -1.27 -55.12
N ARG A 272 49.28 -0.52 -55.57
CA ARG A 272 47.83 -0.60 -55.28
C ARG A 272 47.20 -1.89 -55.81
N GLU A 273 46.19 -2.45 -55.11
CA GLU A 273 44.81 -2.60 -55.62
C GLU A 273 43.84 -3.15 -54.54
N PRO A 274 42.51 -2.91 -54.69
CA PRO A 274 41.49 -3.18 -53.67
C PRO A 274 40.94 -4.61 -53.78
N VAL A 275 40.78 -5.29 -52.64
CA VAL A 275 40.15 -6.62 -52.57
C VAL A 275 38.75 -6.49 -51.98
N THR A 276 37.75 -6.78 -52.82
CA THR A 276 36.34 -7.00 -52.48
C THR A 276 36.14 -8.30 -51.66
N PRO A 277 35.02 -8.44 -50.92
CA PRO A 277 34.84 -9.49 -49.92
C PRO A 277 34.56 -10.86 -50.54
N ARG A 278 35.23 -11.91 -50.04
CA ARG A 278 35.01 -13.32 -50.38
C ARG A 278 34.09 -13.98 -49.33
N PRO A 279 33.05 -14.76 -49.72
CA PRO A 279 32.15 -15.43 -48.79
C PRO A 279 32.81 -16.67 -48.13
N PRO A 280 32.36 -17.08 -46.91
CA PRO A 280 32.99 -18.17 -46.16
C PRO A 280 32.41 -19.54 -46.57
N ALA A 281 33.29 -20.44 -47.00
CA ALA A 281 32.96 -21.86 -47.25
C ALA A 281 33.97 -22.78 -46.52
N ARG A 282 34.29 -22.47 -45.26
CA ARG A 282 35.21 -23.26 -44.42
C ARG A 282 34.67 -23.66 -43.03
N ASP A 283 33.50 -23.18 -42.60
CA ASP A 283 33.03 -23.40 -41.21
C ASP A 283 32.43 -24.80 -40.96
N VAL A 284 31.89 -25.49 -41.97
CA VAL A 284 31.22 -26.81 -41.77
C VAL A 284 32.22 -27.93 -41.42
N ASP A 285 33.43 -27.90 -41.98
CA ASP A 285 34.48 -28.89 -41.70
C ASP A 285 35.09 -28.68 -40.30
N GLU A 286 35.15 -27.44 -39.80
CA GLU A 286 35.62 -27.15 -38.44
C GLU A 286 34.64 -27.63 -37.36
N ALA A 287 33.33 -27.49 -37.60
CA ALA A 287 32.30 -28.01 -36.68
C ALA A 287 32.30 -29.55 -36.61
N ALA A 288 32.48 -30.23 -37.76
CA ALA A 288 32.57 -31.68 -37.82
C ALA A 288 33.82 -32.23 -37.10
N ARG A 289 34.98 -31.56 -37.25
CA ARG A 289 36.21 -31.92 -36.52
C ARG A 289 36.07 -31.70 -35.02
N LEU A 290 35.44 -30.59 -34.60
CA LEU A 290 35.19 -30.34 -33.19
C LEU A 290 34.23 -31.37 -32.58
N ALA A 291 33.23 -31.83 -33.33
CA ALA A 291 32.34 -32.91 -32.88
C ALA A 291 33.09 -34.23 -32.68
N HIS A 292 34.03 -34.56 -33.58
CA HIS A 292 34.91 -35.72 -33.44
C HIS A 292 35.80 -35.61 -32.19
N ASP A 293 36.46 -34.46 -31.98
CA ASP A 293 37.35 -34.23 -30.83
C ASP A 293 36.61 -34.30 -29.49
N VAL A 294 35.34 -33.86 -29.44
CA VAL A 294 34.48 -34.02 -28.26
C VAL A 294 34.11 -35.49 -28.04
N LYS A 295 33.80 -36.24 -29.12
CA LYS A 295 33.44 -37.66 -29.05
C LYS A 295 34.61 -38.56 -28.61
N VAL A 296 35.83 -38.23 -29.04
CA VAL A 296 37.07 -38.92 -28.64
C VAL A 296 37.56 -38.44 -27.25
N GLY A 297 36.97 -37.38 -26.69
CA GLY A 297 37.26 -36.88 -25.34
C GLY A 297 38.44 -35.91 -25.25
N HIS A 298 38.97 -35.44 -26.38
CA HIS A 298 40.06 -34.46 -26.43
C HIS A 298 39.63 -33.05 -26.01
N VAL A 299 38.35 -32.71 -26.15
CA VAL A 299 37.81 -31.38 -25.83
C VAL A 299 36.52 -31.51 -25.03
N ARG A 300 36.41 -30.82 -23.89
CA ARG A 300 35.14 -30.73 -23.15
C ARG A 300 34.19 -29.78 -23.90
N PRO A 301 32.88 -30.08 -24.03
CA PRO A 301 31.90 -29.24 -24.75
C PRO A 301 31.50 -27.98 -23.96
N THR A 302 32.49 -27.21 -23.52
CA THR A 302 32.35 -25.95 -22.80
C THR A 302 32.94 -24.81 -23.63
N VAL A 303 32.37 -23.61 -23.51
CA VAL A 303 32.81 -22.44 -24.29
C VAL A 303 34.28 -22.09 -24.00
N ALA A 304 34.73 -22.27 -22.74
CA ALA A 304 36.11 -21.98 -22.36
C ALA A 304 37.11 -22.93 -23.04
N GLU A 305 36.77 -24.22 -23.15
CA GLU A 305 37.65 -25.23 -23.73
C GLU A 305 37.70 -25.12 -25.25
N ILE A 306 36.54 -24.90 -25.90
CA ILE A 306 36.46 -24.69 -27.36
C ILE A 306 37.30 -23.47 -27.78
N ARG A 307 37.24 -22.37 -27.01
CA ARG A 307 38.08 -21.18 -27.26
C ARG A 307 39.58 -21.48 -27.16
N ARG A 308 39.97 -22.31 -26.19
CA ARG A 308 41.37 -22.67 -25.96
C ARG A 308 41.89 -23.57 -27.07
N HIS A 309 41.10 -24.56 -27.49
CA HIS A 309 41.42 -25.51 -28.54
C HIS A 309 41.54 -24.85 -29.92
N LEU A 310 40.56 -24.01 -30.29
CA LEU A 310 40.49 -23.38 -31.62
C LEU A 310 41.05 -21.96 -31.68
N ARG A 311 41.57 -21.43 -30.56
CA ARG A 311 42.09 -20.04 -30.43
C ARG A 311 41.10 -18.98 -30.95
N CYS A 312 39.81 -19.20 -30.75
CA CYS A 312 38.75 -18.37 -31.33
C CYS A 312 38.12 -17.37 -30.34
N SER A 313 37.39 -16.38 -30.88
CA SER A 313 36.66 -15.41 -30.07
C SER A 313 35.50 -16.07 -29.31
N GLN A 314 35.05 -15.44 -28.21
CA GLN A 314 33.97 -15.98 -27.39
C GLN A 314 32.66 -16.16 -28.17
N ALA A 315 32.34 -15.23 -29.08
CA ALA A 315 31.15 -15.32 -29.92
C ALA A 315 31.22 -16.55 -30.86
N ARG A 316 32.38 -16.81 -31.47
CA ARG A 316 32.58 -17.97 -32.36
C ARG A 316 32.47 -19.30 -31.61
N ALA A 317 33.03 -19.39 -30.39
CA ALA A 317 32.90 -20.59 -29.56
C ALA A 317 31.46 -20.87 -29.10
N ILE A 318 30.64 -19.83 -28.88
CA ILE A 318 29.21 -20.00 -28.56
C ILE A 318 28.44 -20.51 -29.79
N ALA A 319 28.73 -19.97 -30.98
CA ALA A 319 28.12 -20.42 -32.23
C ALA A 319 28.42 -21.91 -32.50
N LEU A 320 29.70 -22.30 -32.43
CA LEU A 320 30.14 -23.69 -32.61
C LEU A 320 29.53 -24.64 -31.56
N ARG A 321 29.40 -24.20 -30.30
CA ARG A 321 28.74 -25.01 -29.26
C ARG A 321 27.25 -25.23 -29.56
N ARG A 322 26.55 -24.26 -30.15
CA ARG A 322 25.14 -24.42 -30.53
C ARG A 322 24.98 -25.38 -31.70
N GLU A 323 25.88 -25.32 -32.67
CA GLU A 323 25.92 -26.23 -33.81
C GLU A 323 26.22 -27.69 -33.39
N LEU A 324 27.11 -27.88 -32.41
CA LEU A 324 27.36 -29.17 -31.79
C LEU A 324 26.12 -29.75 -31.07
N VAL A 325 25.39 -28.94 -30.32
CA VAL A 325 24.17 -29.40 -29.63
C VAL A 325 23.06 -29.75 -30.63
N GLY A 326 23.00 -29.07 -31.78
CA GLY A 326 22.04 -29.35 -32.84
C GLY A 326 22.38 -30.56 -33.72
N SER A 327 23.62 -31.05 -33.69
CA SER A 327 24.10 -32.16 -34.55
C SER A 327 24.23 -33.51 -33.82
N ILE A 328 24.00 -33.55 -32.51
CA ILE A 328 23.96 -34.79 -31.73
C ILE A 328 22.49 -35.29 -31.70
N PRO A 329 22.14 -36.38 -32.41
CA PRO A 329 20.85 -37.03 -32.21
C PRO A 329 20.80 -37.61 -30.78
N ALA A 330 19.64 -37.44 -30.12
CA ALA A 330 19.37 -37.93 -28.77
C ALA A 330 19.54 -39.44 -28.64
#